data_AF-A0A2D6SU05-F1
#
_entry.id   AF-A0A2D6SU05-F1
#
_cell.length_a   1.000
_cell.length_b   1.000
_cell.length_c   1.000
_cell.angle_alpha   90.00
_cell.angle_beta   90.00
_cell.angle_gamma   90.00
#
_symmetry.space_group_name_H-M   'P 1'
#
loop_
_entity.id
_entity.type
_entity.pdbx_description
1 polymer ?
#
loop_
_entity_poly.entity_id
_entity_poly.type
_entity_poly.pdbx_seq_one_letter_code
_entity_poly.pdbx_strand_id
1 'polypeptide(L)'
;MKFRRPARLTVLWAAVAMSLLGLPSAFAQIPDQLPDPDNKPPAVDKPVKVYILSGQSNMVGMGDITGGFSRWGKQFLEPVVSIYAGEYSPTADYDEIPPIETKKLEAIGGVRPTPFPEGGTAVLRGSIKMEADGVYEFNPGYQGSSYNIMEIDGKEVYRREPGKDAARTGFKFVSGKEYPFKVTFLTKHANGLGWVGRTDIPGTLTTVVKEEKKFPHLIDDEGKWTVRNDVIYKGVISAVGQGPLTVGLQGNTIGPELQFGHILGHYHDEPVLLIKASIGNRSLGWDILPPGSERFTHEGKTYAGYQDTPPSWVEGQPKKKVNWYAGKQYDEYVNGVHDVLKEFDTLFPQYKDQGHEIAGFVWWQGHKDGNPA
;
A
#
# COMPACT_ATOMS: atom_id res chain seq x y z
N MET A 1 -44.10 -53.67 -67.50
CA MET A 1 -45.30 -52.92 -67.05
C MET A 1 -44.85 -51.99 -65.93
N LYS A 2 -44.89 -50.66 -66.17
CA LYS A 2 -44.29 -49.63 -65.31
C LYS A 2 -45.14 -49.42 -64.04
N PHE A 3 -44.58 -49.64 -62.86
CA PHE A 3 -45.13 -49.15 -61.59
C PHE A 3 -44.38 -47.88 -61.16
N ARG A 4 -45.13 -46.78 -60.96
CA ARG A 4 -44.66 -45.48 -60.47
C ARG A 4 -44.27 -45.57 -58.99
N ARG A 5 -43.13 -44.97 -58.62
CA ARG A 5 -42.76 -44.68 -57.21
C ARG A 5 -43.42 -43.35 -56.76
N PRO A 6 -43.76 -43.19 -55.47
CA PRO A 6 -44.37 -41.96 -54.97
C PRO A 6 -43.33 -40.84 -54.76
N ALA A 7 -43.79 -39.60 -54.91
CA ALA A 7 -43.01 -38.37 -54.73
C ALA A 7 -42.61 -38.17 -53.26
N ARG A 8 -41.35 -37.79 -53.02
CA ARG A 8 -40.87 -37.32 -51.72
C ARG A 8 -41.29 -35.85 -51.56
N LEU A 9 -42.09 -35.57 -50.53
CA LEU A 9 -42.40 -34.24 -50.05
C LEU A 9 -41.19 -33.71 -49.27
N THR A 10 -40.51 -32.69 -49.79
CA THR A 10 -39.41 -32.02 -49.08
C THR A 10 -40.01 -30.92 -48.20
N VAL A 11 -40.05 -31.15 -46.88
CA VAL A 11 -40.41 -30.12 -45.89
C VAL A 11 -39.23 -29.16 -45.77
N LEU A 12 -39.42 -27.92 -46.24
CA LEU A 12 -38.47 -26.83 -46.05
C LEU A 12 -38.55 -26.36 -44.58
N TRP A 13 -37.49 -26.57 -43.81
CA TRP A 13 -37.31 -25.90 -42.52
C TRP A 13 -36.88 -24.46 -42.80
N ALA A 14 -37.78 -23.50 -42.57
CA ALA A 14 -37.41 -22.09 -42.52
C ALA A 14 -36.66 -21.84 -41.21
N ALA A 15 -35.32 -21.85 -41.27
CA ALA A 15 -34.49 -21.36 -40.18
C ALA A 15 -34.64 -19.84 -40.09
N VAL A 16 -35.38 -19.37 -39.09
CA VAL A 16 -35.36 -17.95 -38.69
C VAL A 16 -34.00 -17.69 -38.06
N ALA A 17 -33.07 -17.16 -38.84
CA ALA A 17 -31.83 -16.62 -38.33
C ALA A 17 -32.17 -15.35 -37.54
N MET A 18 -32.23 -15.45 -36.21
CA MET A 18 -32.11 -14.29 -35.34
C MET A 18 -30.72 -13.71 -35.56
N SER A 19 -30.65 -12.62 -36.33
CA SER A 19 -29.50 -11.73 -36.35
C SER A 19 -29.38 -11.11 -34.96
N LEU A 20 -28.59 -11.76 -34.09
CA LEU A 20 -27.95 -11.11 -32.96
C LEU A 20 -27.07 -10.02 -33.57
N LEU A 21 -27.59 -8.79 -33.61
CA LEU A 21 -26.79 -7.60 -33.72
C LEU A 21 -25.88 -7.61 -32.49
N GLY A 22 -24.69 -8.19 -32.64
CA GLY A 22 -23.60 -8.01 -31.72
C GLY A 22 -23.29 -6.52 -31.71
N LEU A 23 -23.82 -5.80 -30.72
CA LEU A 23 -23.26 -4.54 -30.32
C LEU A 23 -21.77 -4.83 -30.06
N PRO A 24 -20.83 -4.19 -30.78
CA PRO A 24 -19.46 -4.24 -30.35
C PRO A 24 -19.46 -3.57 -28.99
N SER A 25 -19.34 -4.37 -27.94
CA SER A 25 -18.87 -3.88 -26.66
C SER A 25 -17.48 -3.34 -26.94
N ALA A 26 -17.39 -2.06 -27.29
CA ALA A 26 -16.13 -1.33 -27.37
C ALA A 26 -15.65 -1.12 -25.93
N PHE A 27 -15.39 -2.23 -25.22
CA PHE A 27 -14.55 -2.19 -24.05
C PHE A 27 -13.18 -1.76 -24.55
N ALA A 28 -12.66 -0.66 -24.01
CA ALA A 28 -11.28 -0.30 -24.21
C ALA A 28 -10.44 -1.55 -23.92
N GLN A 29 -9.70 -2.02 -24.92
CA GLN A 29 -8.85 -3.18 -24.74
C GLN A 29 -7.76 -2.78 -23.75
N ILE A 30 -7.83 -3.32 -22.54
CA ILE A 30 -6.80 -3.06 -21.53
C ILE A 30 -5.52 -3.73 -22.06
N PRO A 31 -4.44 -2.96 -22.29
CA PRO A 31 -3.20 -3.53 -22.80
C PRO A 31 -2.53 -4.40 -21.72
N ASP A 32 -1.76 -5.40 -22.15
CA ASP A 32 -0.98 -6.26 -21.24
C ASP A 32 -0.01 -5.44 -20.39
N GLN A 33 0.52 -4.35 -20.97
CA GLN A 33 1.33 -3.34 -20.30
C GLN A 33 0.57 -2.02 -20.33
N LEU A 34 0.19 -1.53 -19.15
CA LEU A 34 -0.45 -0.22 -19.03
C LEU A 34 0.54 0.90 -19.40
N PRO A 35 0.05 2.00 -20.00
CA PRO A 35 0.86 3.22 -20.13
C PRO A 35 1.09 3.84 -18.76
N ASP A 36 2.08 4.73 -18.69
CA ASP A 36 2.30 5.56 -17.51
C ASP A 36 1.07 6.45 -17.23
N PRO A 37 0.79 6.78 -15.96
CA PRO A 37 -0.24 7.76 -15.64
C PRO A 37 0.02 9.09 -16.37
N ASP A 38 -0.91 9.51 -17.21
CA ASP A 38 -0.75 10.67 -18.08
C ASP A 38 -1.11 12.00 -17.41
N ASN A 39 -1.47 11.96 -16.12
CA ASN A 39 -1.92 13.09 -15.31
C ASN A 39 -3.08 13.88 -15.94
N LYS A 40 -3.84 13.29 -16.87
CA LYS A 40 -5.03 13.94 -17.42
C LYS A 40 -6.06 14.11 -16.31
N PRO A 41 -6.69 15.29 -16.21
CA PRO A 41 -7.81 15.46 -15.30
C PRO A 41 -8.95 14.51 -15.68
N PRO A 42 -9.60 13.86 -14.69
CA PRO A 42 -10.76 13.03 -14.96
C PRO A 42 -11.95 13.88 -15.42
N ALA A 43 -12.95 13.25 -16.03
CA ALA A 43 -14.18 13.89 -16.47
C ALA A 43 -14.90 14.56 -15.28
N VAL A 44 -15.26 15.84 -15.45
CA VAL A 44 -15.87 16.68 -14.40
C VAL A 44 -17.40 16.74 -14.49
N ASP A 45 -17.99 16.22 -15.56
CA ASP A 45 -19.41 16.27 -15.88
C ASP A 45 -20.13 14.91 -15.68
N LYS A 46 -19.41 13.92 -15.12
CA LYS A 46 -19.89 12.54 -14.93
C LYS A 46 -19.75 12.12 -13.46
N PRO A 47 -20.61 11.22 -12.96
CA PRO A 47 -20.52 10.75 -11.58
C PRO A 47 -19.24 9.96 -11.32
N VAL A 48 -18.73 10.05 -10.08
CA VAL A 48 -17.56 9.29 -9.63
C VAL A 48 -17.89 7.80 -9.58
N LYS A 49 -17.03 6.96 -10.16
CA LYS A 49 -17.21 5.50 -10.18
C LYS A 49 -16.65 4.89 -8.92
N VAL A 50 -17.54 4.39 -8.06
CA VAL A 50 -17.20 3.79 -6.77
C VAL A 50 -17.06 2.28 -6.92
N TYR A 51 -15.90 1.77 -6.51
CA TYR A 51 -15.64 0.34 -6.38
C TYR A 51 -15.40 -0.03 -4.93
N ILE A 52 -16.18 -0.98 -4.44
CA ILE A 52 -16.05 -1.48 -3.07
C ILE A 52 -15.15 -2.71 -3.09
N LEU A 53 -14.03 -2.64 -2.37
CA LEU A 53 -13.09 -3.73 -2.20
C LEU A 53 -13.27 -4.28 -0.79
N SER A 54 -13.72 -5.53 -0.67
CA SER A 54 -13.94 -6.16 0.63
C SER A 54 -13.39 -7.58 0.71
N GLY A 55 -13.09 -8.02 1.93
CA GLY A 55 -12.48 -9.31 2.16
C GLY A 55 -11.60 -9.34 3.40
N GLN A 56 -10.74 -10.36 3.49
CA GLN A 56 -9.87 -10.56 4.64
C GLN A 56 -8.40 -10.18 4.36
N SER A 57 -7.43 -10.79 5.05
CA SER A 57 -6.00 -10.48 5.02
C SER A 57 -5.42 -10.20 3.62
N ASN A 58 -5.75 -11.00 2.59
CA ASN A 58 -5.25 -10.74 1.23
C ASN A 58 -5.81 -9.44 0.63
N MET A 59 -7.08 -9.13 0.89
CA MET A 59 -7.66 -7.83 0.54
C MET A 59 -6.98 -6.70 1.32
N VAL A 60 -6.66 -6.89 2.62
CA VAL A 60 -5.94 -5.90 3.44
C VAL A 60 -4.61 -5.49 2.81
N GLY A 61 -3.94 -6.42 2.13
CA GLY A 61 -2.68 -6.18 1.46
C GLY A 61 -1.50 -6.66 2.28
N MET A 62 -0.98 -7.83 1.89
CA MET A 62 0.17 -8.49 2.51
C MET A 62 1.39 -8.54 1.57
N GLY A 63 1.33 -7.88 0.40
CA GLY A 63 2.48 -7.78 -0.49
C GLY A 63 3.45 -6.75 0.05
N ASP A 64 4.69 -7.13 0.32
CA ASP A 64 5.70 -6.22 0.83
C ASP A 64 6.25 -5.31 -0.29
N ILE A 65 6.35 -4.01 -0.01
CA ILE A 65 6.96 -3.05 -0.94
C ILE A 65 8.48 -3.18 -0.92
N THR A 66 9.06 -3.28 0.27
CA THR A 66 10.48 -3.53 0.56
C THR A 66 10.60 -4.47 1.75
N GLY A 67 11.82 -4.78 2.20
CA GLY A 67 12.05 -5.47 3.49
C GLY A 67 11.64 -4.68 4.74
N GLY A 68 11.13 -3.46 4.56
CA GLY A 68 10.81 -2.54 5.63
C GLY A 68 12.05 -1.80 6.12
N PHE A 69 11.79 -0.69 6.82
CA PHE A 69 12.83 0.13 7.42
C PHE A 69 12.91 -0.15 8.92
N SER A 70 14.12 -0.49 9.37
CA SER A 70 14.44 -0.67 10.79
C SER A 70 15.18 0.56 11.31
N ARG A 71 15.03 0.86 12.60
CA ARG A 71 15.80 1.93 13.23
C ARG A 71 17.30 1.65 13.13
N TRP A 72 18.08 2.70 13.03
CA TRP A 72 19.53 2.62 13.23
C TRP A 72 19.86 1.96 14.56
N GLY A 73 20.99 1.28 14.60
CA GLY A 73 21.45 0.51 15.74
C GLY A 73 22.89 0.04 15.54
N LYS A 74 23.15 -1.23 15.86
CA LYS A 74 24.51 -1.82 15.95
C LYS A 74 25.30 -1.81 14.64
N GLN A 75 24.64 -1.61 13.50
CA GLN A 75 25.28 -1.46 12.20
C GLN A 75 26.07 -0.14 12.08
N PHE A 76 25.77 0.87 12.90
CA PHE A 76 26.52 2.13 12.97
C PHE A 76 27.59 2.02 14.05
N LEU A 77 28.85 2.17 13.64
CA LEU A 77 30.04 1.93 14.45
C LEU A 77 30.76 3.24 14.72
N GLU A 78 31.23 3.38 15.96
CA GLU A 78 31.99 4.54 16.45
C GLU A 78 31.38 5.92 16.04
N PRO A 79 30.08 6.14 16.25
CA PRO A 79 29.45 7.40 15.85
C PRO A 79 29.98 8.58 16.67
N VAL A 80 30.41 9.62 15.97
CA VAL A 80 30.93 10.87 16.54
C VAL A 80 30.19 12.04 15.92
N VAL A 81 29.62 12.92 16.74
CA VAL A 81 29.05 14.18 16.28
C VAL A 81 30.03 15.31 16.54
N SER A 82 30.19 16.19 15.56
CA SER A 82 30.94 17.44 15.70
C SER A 82 30.01 18.62 15.43
N ILE A 83 30.10 19.64 16.28
CA ILE A 83 29.34 20.89 16.16
C ILE A 83 30.25 21.97 15.62
N TYR A 84 29.75 22.74 14.65
CA TYR A 84 30.46 23.82 13.98
C TYR A 84 29.72 25.13 14.21
N ALA A 85 30.46 26.22 14.41
CA ALA A 85 29.87 27.52 14.69
C ALA A 85 28.96 28.00 13.53
N GLY A 86 27.80 28.54 13.88
CA GLY A 86 26.84 29.11 12.92
C GLY A 86 25.83 28.11 12.36
N GLU A 87 24.91 28.64 11.57
CA GLU A 87 23.92 27.84 10.82
C GLU A 87 24.57 27.10 9.64
N TYR A 88 23.84 26.13 9.08
CA TYR A 88 24.31 25.35 7.94
C TYR A 88 24.66 26.27 6.77
N SER A 89 25.83 26.03 6.16
CA SER A 89 26.28 26.70 4.95
C SER A 89 26.54 25.66 3.85
N PRO A 90 25.91 25.79 2.67
CA PRO A 90 26.13 24.86 1.56
C PRO A 90 27.51 24.97 0.91
N THR A 91 28.27 26.03 1.20
CA THR A 91 29.63 26.23 0.68
C THR A 91 30.71 25.95 1.71
N ALA A 92 30.35 25.56 2.93
CA ALA A 92 31.32 25.23 3.97
C ALA A 92 31.83 23.80 3.77
N ASP A 93 33.15 23.63 3.85
CA ASP A 93 33.77 22.32 3.95
C ASP A 93 33.96 21.96 5.43
N TYR A 94 33.00 21.24 5.99
CA TYR A 94 33.05 20.82 7.39
C TYR A 94 34.12 19.76 7.68
N ASP A 95 34.80 19.21 6.67
CA ASP A 95 35.96 18.33 6.87
C ASP A 95 37.25 19.15 7.06
N GLU A 96 37.29 20.41 6.63
CA GLU A 96 38.46 21.32 6.70
C GLU A 96 38.35 22.42 7.79
N ILE A 97 37.23 22.47 8.53
CA ILE A 97 36.97 23.47 9.57
C ILE A 97 37.10 22.80 10.96
N PRO A 98 37.74 23.45 11.97
CA PRO A 98 37.75 22.90 13.32
C PRO A 98 36.36 23.01 13.99
N PRO A 99 35.84 21.94 14.62
CA PRO A 99 34.59 21.99 15.35
C PRO A 99 34.74 22.73 16.69
N ILE A 100 33.66 23.31 17.18
CA ILE A 100 33.60 23.93 18.53
C ILE A 100 33.45 22.87 19.63
N GLU A 101 32.83 21.74 19.30
CA GLU A 101 32.67 20.60 20.20
C GLU A 101 32.60 19.31 19.39
N THR A 102 33.24 18.25 19.90
CA THR A 102 33.14 16.91 19.34
C THR A 102 32.77 15.94 20.45
N LYS A 103 31.75 15.11 20.21
CA LYS A 103 31.23 14.16 21.18
C LYS A 103 31.11 12.77 20.55
N LYS A 104 31.75 11.78 21.17
CA LYS A 104 31.51 10.37 20.89
C LYS A 104 30.13 10.00 21.41
N LEU A 105 29.33 9.32 20.59
CA LEU A 105 27.98 8.90 20.95
C LEU A 105 28.00 7.47 21.47
N GLU A 106 27.48 7.25 22.66
CA GLU A 106 27.34 5.90 23.25
C GLU A 106 26.22 5.11 22.58
N ALA A 107 25.20 5.81 22.08
CA ALA A 107 24.07 5.21 21.39
C ALA A 107 23.59 6.07 20.22
N ILE A 108 23.28 5.41 19.11
CA ILE A 108 22.61 5.99 17.94
C ILE A 108 21.38 5.15 17.58
N GLY A 109 20.36 5.80 17.04
CA GLY A 109 19.08 5.20 16.69
C GLY A 109 18.25 4.78 17.92
N GLY A 110 17.51 3.68 17.79
CA GLY A 110 16.61 3.21 18.83
C GLY A 110 15.56 4.24 19.27
N VAL A 111 15.16 4.18 20.55
CA VAL A 111 14.16 5.10 21.14
C VAL A 111 14.79 6.20 22.00
N ARG A 112 16.07 6.06 22.35
CA ARG A 112 16.82 6.96 23.25
C ARG A 112 18.27 7.13 22.74
N PRO A 113 18.48 7.80 21.59
CA PRO A 113 19.83 8.09 21.12
C PRO A 113 20.52 9.08 22.07
N THR A 114 21.85 9.09 22.06
CA THR A 114 22.64 10.10 22.78
C THR A 114 22.30 11.50 22.24
N PRO A 115 21.88 12.47 23.08
CA PRO A 115 21.64 13.84 22.64
C PRO A 115 22.91 14.51 22.11
N PHE A 116 22.75 15.28 21.03
CA PHE A 116 23.82 16.05 20.43
C PHE A 116 24.07 17.34 21.25
N PRO A 117 25.29 17.86 21.28
CA PRO A 117 25.52 19.21 21.78
C PRO A 117 24.81 20.25 20.91
N GLU A 118 24.41 21.36 21.52
CA GLU A 118 23.73 22.47 20.84
C GLU A 118 24.75 23.54 20.40
N GLY A 119 24.29 24.58 19.68
CA GLY A 119 25.10 25.78 19.43
C GLY A 119 25.64 25.95 18.00
N GLY A 120 25.22 25.10 17.06
CA GLY A 120 25.60 25.27 15.66
C GLY A 120 25.20 24.13 14.74
N THR A 121 25.91 24.00 13.62
CA THR A 121 25.68 22.95 12.62
C THR A 121 26.26 21.63 13.12
N ALA A 122 25.44 20.57 13.13
CA ALA A 122 25.90 19.24 13.51
C ALA A 122 26.32 18.43 12.28
N VAL A 123 27.48 17.79 12.36
CA VAL A 123 27.93 16.77 11.40
C VAL A 123 28.24 15.49 12.15
N LEU A 124 27.51 14.43 11.85
CA LEU A 124 27.68 13.10 12.41
C LEU A 124 28.53 12.25 11.46
N ARG A 125 29.55 11.58 11.99
CA ARG A 125 30.43 10.68 11.23
C ARG A 125 30.61 9.35 11.97
N GLY A 126 31.06 8.33 11.24
CA GLY A 126 31.43 7.02 11.76
C GLY A 126 31.57 6.01 10.63
N SER A 127 31.41 4.73 10.95
CA SER A 127 31.39 3.65 9.95
C SER A 127 30.06 2.88 9.99
N ILE A 128 29.66 2.28 8.88
CA ILE A 128 28.51 1.39 8.79
C ILE A 128 28.98 0.01 8.33
N LYS A 129 28.49 -1.04 9.00
CA LYS A 129 28.72 -2.43 8.62
C LYS A 129 27.40 -3.20 8.58
N MET A 130 27.04 -3.71 7.40
CA MET A 130 25.86 -4.54 7.23
C MET A 130 26.20 -6.03 7.35
N GLU A 131 25.26 -6.82 7.85
CA GLU A 131 25.42 -8.28 8.01
C GLU A 131 25.12 -9.04 6.72
N ALA A 132 24.43 -8.44 5.75
CA ALA A 132 24.07 -9.06 4.49
C ALA A 132 24.48 -8.19 3.30
N ASP A 133 24.81 -8.86 2.20
CA ASP A 133 24.92 -8.21 0.89
C ASP A 133 23.56 -7.65 0.48
N GLY A 134 23.56 -6.47 -0.13
CA GLY A 134 22.35 -5.94 -0.76
C GLY A 134 22.38 -4.44 -0.97
N VAL A 135 21.27 -3.93 -1.52
CA VAL A 135 21.05 -2.49 -1.74
C VAL A 135 20.20 -1.93 -0.62
N TYR A 136 20.77 -0.98 0.13
CA TYR A 136 20.14 -0.37 1.28
C TYR A 136 19.86 1.11 1.04
N GLU A 137 18.68 1.55 1.45
CA GLU A 137 18.28 2.96 1.49
C GLU A 137 18.21 3.45 2.94
N PHE A 138 18.41 4.76 3.13
CA PHE A 138 18.51 5.39 4.44
C PHE A 138 17.45 6.48 4.61
N ASN A 139 16.96 6.61 5.84
CA ASN A 139 16.11 7.68 6.32
C ASN A 139 16.76 8.30 7.57
N PRO A 140 17.83 9.08 7.42
CA PRO A 140 18.46 9.80 8.52
C PRO A 140 17.50 10.84 9.11
N GLY A 141 17.40 10.86 10.44
CA GLY A 141 16.61 11.82 11.19
C GLY A 141 15.10 11.54 11.27
N TYR A 142 14.45 12.21 12.21
CA TYR A 142 13.02 12.19 12.47
C TYR A 142 12.52 13.64 12.63
N GLN A 143 11.40 13.99 12.01
CA GLN A 143 10.87 15.36 11.97
C GLN A 143 11.94 16.36 11.50
N GLY A 144 12.24 17.40 12.27
CA GLY A 144 13.19 18.45 11.90
C GLY A 144 14.62 17.95 11.64
N SER A 145 15.05 16.84 12.25
CA SER A 145 16.38 16.28 11.96
C SER A 145 16.45 15.55 10.62
N SER A 146 15.31 15.27 9.99
CA SER A 146 15.30 14.70 8.64
C SER A 146 15.77 15.67 7.56
N TYR A 147 15.89 16.97 7.86
CA TYR A 147 16.54 17.93 6.98
C TYR A 147 18.06 17.78 7.08
N ASN A 148 18.63 16.87 6.29
CA ASN A 148 20.05 16.55 6.27
C ASN A 148 20.47 16.02 4.89
N ILE A 149 21.79 15.92 4.73
CA ILE A 149 22.44 15.21 3.63
C ILE A 149 23.21 14.06 4.26
N MET A 150 23.02 12.83 3.77
CA MET A 150 23.80 11.67 4.19
C MET A 150 24.62 11.14 3.03
N GLU A 151 25.88 10.86 3.33
CA GLU A 151 26.85 10.25 2.43
C GLU A 151 27.34 8.93 3.01
N ILE A 152 27.61 7.96 2.13
CA ILE A 152 28.29 6.71 2.45
C ILE A 152 29.42 6.55 1.44
N ASP A 153 30.66 6.40 1.94
CA ASP A 153 31.85 6.32 1.10
C ASP A 153 31.97 7.51 0.11
N GLY A 154 31.62 8.71 0.59
CA GLY A 154 31.60 9.95 -0.18
C GLY A 154 30.47 10.08 -1.20
N LYS A 155 29.57 9.08 -1.30
CA LYS A 155 28.42 9.13 -2.21
C LYS A 155 27.17 9.57 -1.45
N GLU A 156 26.49 10.59 -1.96
CA GLU A 156 25.20 11.01 -1.42
C GLU A 156 24.15 9.91 -1.60
N VAL A 157 23.56 9.48 -0.48
CA VAL A 157 22.51 8.44 -0.42
C VAL A 157 21.18 8.98 0.06
N TYR A 158 21.18 10.17 0.66
CA TYR A 158 19.98 10.87 1.10
C TYR A 158 20.19 12.37 1.08
N ARG A 159 19.16 13.09 0.65
CA ARG A 159 19.07 14.54 0.82
C ARG A 159 17.63 14.92 1.07
N ARG A 160 17.42 15.78 2.06
CA ARG A 160 16.15 16.50 2.24
C ARG A 160 16.43 17.91 2.71
N GLU A 161 16.02 18.88 1.90
CA GLU A 161 16.11 20.29 2.24
C GLU A 161 14.79 20.79 2.84
N PRO A 162 14.80 21.85 3.68
CA PRO A 162 13.57 22.48 4.14
C PRO A 162 12.66 22.85 2.96
N GLY A 163 11.40 22.42 3.03
CA GLY A 163 10.41 22.66 1.97
C GLY A 163 10.52 21.75 0.75
N LYS A 164 11.45 20.78 0.73
CA LYS A 164 11.56 19.78 -0.35
C LYS A 164 11.29 18.36 0.15
N ASP A 165 10.87 17.52 -0.77
CA ASP A 165 10.78 16.08 -0.55
C ASP A 165 12.17 15.45 -0.42
N ALA A 166 12.23 14.31 0.25
CA ALA A 166 13.46 13.56 0.39
C ALA A 166 13.80 12.82 -0.91
N ALA A 167 15.05 12.95 -1.37
CA ALA A 167 15.64 12.11 -2.40
C ALA A 167 16.46 11.00 -1.74
N ARG A 168 16.39 9.78 -2.28
CA ARG A 168 17.11 8.60 -1.79
C ARG A 168 17.80 7.90 -2.95
N THR A 169 19.02 7.44 -2.68
CA THR A 169 19.78 6.60 -3.60
C THR A 169 20.28 5.39 -2.82
N GLY A 170 19.94 4.19 -3.29
CA GLY A 170 20.38 2.95 -2.68
C GLY A 170 21.91 2.81 -2.73
N PHE A 171 22.51 2.35 -1.63
CA PHE A 171 23.93 2.00 -1.56
C PHE A 171 24.10 0.49 -1.48
N LYS A 172 24.97 -0.05 -2.33
CA LYS A 172 25.28 -1.49 -2.34
C LYS A 172 26.32 -1.82 -1.26
N PHE A 173 25.88 -2.55 -0.23
CA PHE A 173 26.75 -3.09 0.79
C PHE A 173 27.27 -4.47 0.42
N VAL A 174 28.47 -4.75 0.91
CA VAL A 174 29.06 -6.10 0.97
C VAL A 174 29.11 -6.47 2.45
N SER A 175 28.57 -7.64 2.79
CA SER A 175 28.49 -8.16 4.15
C SER A 175 29.85 -8.10 4.83
N GLY A 176 29.86 -7.58 6.06
CA GLY A 176 31.06 -7.50 6.90
C GLY A 176 32.05 -6.38 6.53
N LYS A 177 31.92 -5.75 5.36
CA LYS A 177 32.76 -4.59 4.99
C LYS A 177 32.25 -3.31 5.67
N GLU A 178 33.19 -2.53 6.19
CA GLU A 178 32.91 -1.22 6.79
C GLU A 178 33.00 -0.12 5.72
N TYR A 179 32.05 0.81 5.77
CA TYR A 179 32.00 1.99 4.92
C TYR A 179 31.88 3.25 5.79
N PRO A 180 32.67 4.30 5.55
CA PRO A 180 32.52 5.54 6.29
C PRO A 180 31.18 6.19 5.93
N PHE A 181 30.53 6.84 6.90
CA PHE A 181 29.34 7.64 6.66
C PHE A 181 29.50 9.04 7.23
N LYS A 182 28.77 9.99 6.62
CA LYS A 182 28.66 11.37 7.07
C LYS A 182 27.21 11.81 6.97
N VAL A 183 26.69 12.47 8.00
CA VAL A 183 25.37 13.13 7.97
C VAL A 183 25.56 14.59 8.37
N THR A 184 25.28 15.50 7.43
CA THR A 184 25.32 16.94 7.64
C THR A 184 23.89 17.44 7.86
N PHE A 185 23.57 17.89 9.06
CA PHE A 185 22.24 18.39 9.39
C PHE A 185 22.07 19.84 8.93
N LEU A 186 20.97 20.13 8.24
CA LEU A 186 20.71 21.45 7.66
C LEU A 186 19.95 22.39 8.61
N THR A 187 19.59 21.89 9.80
CA THR A 187 18.83 22.64 10.81
C THR A 187 19.35 22.33 12.22
N LYS A 188 18.98 23.19 13.17
CA LYS A 188 19.29 23.03 14.60
C LYS A 188 18.62 21.83 15.28
N HIS A 189 17.72 21.12 14.58
CA HIS A 189 16.96 20.01 15.16
C HIS A 189 17.72 18.66 15.11
N ALA A 190 19.02 18.68 14.80
CA ALA A 190 19.85 17.50 14.62
C ALA A 190 19.75 16.49 15.77
N ASN A 191 19.69 15.20 15.43
CA ASN A 191 19.72 14.11 16.39
C ASN A 191 20.23 12.81 15.76
N GLY A 192 20.58 11.84 16.59
CA GLY A 192 21.08 10.53 16.16
C GLY A 192 20.00 9.53 15.80
N LEU A 193 18.80 9.94 15.38
CA LEU A 193 17.77 9.01 14.90
C LEU A 193 17.94 8.75 13.42
N GLY A 194 17.47 7.59 12.97
CA GLY A 194 17.33 7.30 11.56
C GLY A 194 16.86 5.87 11.34
N TRP A 195 16.59 5.54 10.09
CA TRP A 195 16.20 4.20 9.65
C TRP A 195 17.01 3.74 8.44
N VAL A 196 17.09 2.43 8.27
CA VAL A 196 17.69 1.78 7.12
C VAL A 196 16.84 0.59 6.70
N GLY A 197 16.70 0.39 5.39
CA GLY A 197 15.90 -0.70 4.82
C GLY A 197 16.62 -1.32 3.63
N ARG A 198 16.49 -2.64 3.47
CA ARG A 198 16.97 -3.36 2.29
C ARG A 198 15.89 -3.33 1.21
N THR A 199 16.28 -2.99 -0.01
CA THR A 199 15.35 -2.66 -1.12
C THR A 199 15.35 -3.69 -2.25
N ASP A 200 16.35 -4.58 -2.28
CA ASP A 200 16.57 -5.61 -3.29
C ASP A 200 16.17 -7.02 -2.78
N ILE A 201 15.10 -7.12 -1.99
CA ILE A 201 14.64 -8.42 -1.47
C ILE A 201 13.77 -9.10 -2.54
N PRO A 202 14.14 -10.32 -3.00
CA PRO A 202 13.37 -11.06 -3.98
C PRO A 202 11.90 -11.22 -3.57
N GLY A 203 10.99 -10.99 -4.52
CA GLY A 203 9.54 -11.08 -4.30
C GLY A 203 8.87 -9.83 -3.72
N THR A 204 9.63 -8.81 -3.31
CA THR A 204 9.05 -7.51 -2.94
C THR A 204 8.67 -6.70 -4.18
N LEU A 205 7.71 -5.78 -4.05
CA LEU A 205 7.29 -4.91 -5.17
C LEU A 205 8.47 -4.14 -5.75
N THR A 206 9.37 -3.64 -4.90
CA THR A 206 10.55 -2.86 -5.36
C THR A 206 11.42 -3.70 -6.27
N THR A 207 11.74 -4.94 -5.91
CA THR A 207 12.50 -5.84 -6.78
C THR A 207 11.75 -6.17 -8.07
N VAL A 208 10.46 -6.52 -7.97
CA VAL A 208 9.62 -6.86 -9.14
C VAL A 208 9.56 -5.71 -10.16
N VAL A 209 9.45 -4.46 -9.69
CA VAL A 209 9.35 -3.30 -10.58
C VAL A 209 10.71 -2.79 -11.01
N LYS A 210 11.61 -2.52 -10.05
CA LYS A 210 12.87 -1.82 -10.33
C LYS A 210 13.93 -2.74 -10.93
N GLU A 211 13.96 -4.02 -10.55
CA GLU A 211 14.99 -4.97 -11.00
C GLU A 211 14.46 -5.89 -12.11
N GLU A 212 13.31 -6.52 -11.90
CA GLU A 212 12.70 -7.42 -12.89
C GLU A 212 11.94 -6.69 -14.01
N LYS A 213 11.78 -5.37 -13.90
CA LYS A 213 11.16 -4.49 -14.91
C LYS A 213 9.72 -4.86 -15.26
N LYS A 214 8.98 -5.45 -14.31
CA LYS A 214 7.54 -5.73 -14.45
C LYS A 214 6.72 -4.55 -13.96
N PHE A 215 5.52 -4.37 -14.53
CA PHE A 215 4.62 -3.26 -14.19
C PHE A 215 5.29 -1.88 -14.29
N PRO A 216 5.89 -1.53 -15.44
CA PRO A 216 6.69 -0.31 -15.60
C PRO A 216 5.89 0.97 -15.31
N HIS A 217 4.56 0.95 -15.52
CA HIS A 217 3.67 2.06 -15.20
C HIS A 217 3.63 2.45 -13.71
N LEU A 218 4.21 1.65 -12.82
CA LEU A 218 4.32 1.96 -11.40
C LEU A 218 5.48 2.90 -11.08
N ILE A 219 6.44 3.10 -11.99
CA ILE A 219 7.62 3.94 -11.76
C ILE A 219 7.74 5.02 -12.84
N ASP A 220 8.08 6.24 -12.44
CA ASP A 220 8.32 7.33 -13.40
C ASP A 220 9.78 7.35 -13.89
N ASP A 221 10.06 8.26 -14.82
CA ASP A 221 11.40 8.47 -15.39
C ASP A 221 12.46 8.86 -14.35
N GLU A 222 12.04 9.40 -13.20
CA GLU A 222 12.92 9.76 -12.08
C GLU A 222 13.14 8.57 -11.11
N GLY A 223 12.53 7.42 -11.36
CA GLY A 223 12.63 6.24 -10.51
C GLY A 223 11.73 6.29 -9.26
N LYS A 224 10.78 7.22 -9.20
CA LYS A 224 9.80 7.37 -8.12
C LYS A 224 8.51 6.61 -8.45
N TRP A 225 7.77 6.23 -7.41
CA TRP A 225 6.47 5.59 -7.60
C TRP A 225 5.49 6.57 -8.24
N THR A 226 4.78 6.12 -9.26
CA THR A 226 3.75 6.93 -9.92
C THR A 226 2.55 7.16 -9.01
N VAL A 227 1.79 8.21 -9.31
CA VAL A 227 0.58 8.59 -8.57
C VAL A 227 -0.58 8.73 -9.54
N ARG A 228 -1.73 8.15 -9.20
CA ARG A 228 -2.99 8.32 -9.91
C ARG A 228 -3.86 9.36 -9.22
N ASN A 229 -3.88 10.57 -9.77
CA ASN A 229 -4.70 11.67 -9.23
C ASN A 229 -6.20 11.53 -9.57
N ASP A 230 -6.51 10.69 -10.54
CA ASP A 230 -7.86 10.35 -11.01
C ASP A 230 -8.46 9.11 -10.31
N VAL A 231 -7.66 8.42 -9.49
CA VAL A 231 -8.09 7.27 -8.69
C VAL A 231 -7.83 7.56 -7.21
N ILE A 232 -8.90 7.74 -6.44
CA ILE A 232 -8.81 7.97 -5.00
C ILE A 232 -9.00 6.66 -4.25
N TYR A 233 -8.09 6.38 -3.33
CA TYR A 233 -8.23 5.31 -2.35
C TYR A 233 -8.83 5.86 -1.05
N LYS A 234 -9.78 5.13 -0.49
CA LYS A 234 -10.25 5.31 0.89
C LYS A 234 -10.44 3.95 1.56
N GLY A 235 -9.63 3.65 2.55
CA GLY A 235 -9.81 2.43 3.32
C GLY A 235 -10.58 2.66 4.60
N VAL A 236 -11.30 1.63 5.00
CA VAL A 236 -12.14 1.58 6.20
C VAL A 236 -11.82 0.29 6.97
N ILE A 237 -11.99 0.33 8.29
CA ILE A 237 -11.69 -0.75 9.25
C ILE A 237 -10.22 -0.88 9.66
N SER A 238 -9.32 -1.43 8.82
CA SER A 238 -7.92 -1.65 9.21
C SER A 238 -6.88 -0.99 8.31
N ALA A 239 -7.11 -0.93 6.99
CA ALA A 239 -6.22 -0.27 6.03
C ALA A 239 -6.64 1.19 5.83
N VAL A 240 -6.61 2.02 6.87
CA VAL A 240 -7.38 3.28 6.96
C VAL A 240 -6.82 4.50 6.21
N GLY A 241 -5.73 4.35 5.45
CA GLY A 241 -5.20 5.44 4.62
C GLY A 241 -6.18 6.00 3.58
N GLN A 242 -5.87 7.19 3.07
CA GLN A 242 -6.68 7.93 2.11
C GLN A 242 -5.78 8.80 1.22
N GLY A 243 -6.08 8.87 -0.08
CA GLY A 243 -5.41 9.77 -1.01
C GLY A 243 -5.42 9.27 -2.45
N PRO A 244 -4.79 10.02 -3.38
CA PRO A 244 -4.48 9.54 -4.72
C PRO A 244 -3.77 8.18 -4.67
N LEU A 245 -4.15 7.26 -5.54
CA LEU A 245 -3.61 5.90 -5.51
C LEU A 245 -2.13 5.93 -5.89
N THR A 246 -1.30 5.43 -4.98
CA THR A 246 0.15 5.27 -5.17
C THR A 246 0.67 4.17 -4.26
N VAL A 247 1.88 3.68 -4.55
CA VAL A 247 2.58 2.71 -3.71
C VAL A 247 2.85 3.32 -2.33
N GLY A 248 2.57 2.55 -1.28
CA GLY A 248 2.91 2.92 0.09
C GLY A 248 1.88 3.78 0.81
N LEU A 249 0.70 4.01 0.20
CA LEU A 249 -0.41 4.72 0.83
C LEU A 249 -0.83 4.13 2.19
N GLN A 250 -0.63 2.81 2.39
CA GLN A 250 -0.91 2.07 3.64
C GLN A 250 0.35 1.67 4.42
N GLY A 251 1.50 2.30 4.16
CA GLY A 251 2.78 1.92 4.77
C GLY A 251 3.61 1.04 3.85
N ASN A 252 4.25 -0.01 4.37
CA ASN A 252 5.18 -0.84 3.58
C ASN A 252 4.51 -2.01 2.86
N THR A 253 3.17 -2.04 2.75
CA THR A 253 2.45 -3.12 2.08
C THR A 253 1.55 -2.61 0.97
N ILE A 254 1.22 -3.51 0.05
CA ILE A 254 0.22 -3.33 -1.01
C ILE A 254 -0.80 -4.47 -0.96
N GLY A 255 -2.01 -4.18 -1.42
CA GLY A 255 -3.00 -5.18 -1.77
C GLY A 255 -3.45 -5.08 -3.23
N PRO A 256 -4.53 -5.80 -3.59
CA PRO A 256 -5.08 -5.78 -4.95
C PRO A 256 -5.48 -4.38 -5.42
N GLU A 257 -5.77 -3.45 -4.51
CA GLU A 257 -6.17 -2.07 -4.83
C GLU A 257 -5.20 -1.38 -5.77
N LEU A 258 -3.90 -1.70 -5.70
CA LEU A 258 -2.88 -0.99 -6.46
C LEU A 258 -3.09 -1.26 -7.95
N GLN A 259 -2.91 -2.51 -8.39
CA GLN A 259 -3.04 -2.83 -9.81
C GLN A 259 -4.50 -2.70 -10.28
N PHE A 260 -5.48 -3.03 -9.44
CA PHE A 260 -6.89 -2.87 -9.77
C PHE A 260 -7.23 -1.40 -10.06
N GLY A 261 -6.80 -0.47 -9.22
CA GLY A 261 -7.04 0.95 -9.42
C GLY A 261 -6.30 1.51 -10.63
N HIS A 262 -5.06 1.07 -10.91
CA HIS A 262 -4.37 1.47 -12.14
C HIS A 262 -5.11 1.03 -13.41
N ILE A 263 -5.68 -0.19 -13.41
CA ILE A 263 -6.51 -0.67 -14.51
C ILE A 263 -7.79 0.17 -14.62
N LEU A 264 -8.49 0.41 -13.51
CA LEU A 264 -9.74 1.15 -13.54
C LEU A 264 -9.59 2.59 -13.98
N GLY A 265 -8.56 3.30 -13.51
CA GLY A 265 -8.34 4.65 -14.00
C GLY A 265 -7.88 4.67 -15.45
N HIS A 266 -7.29 3.60 -16.00
CA HIS A 266 -7.03 3.54 -17.44
C HIS A 266 -8.32 3.29 -18.23
N TYR A 267 -9.22 2.49 -17.67
CA TYR A 267 -10.47 2.09 -18.28
C TYR A 267 -11.53 3.21 -18.26
N HIS A 268 -11.53 4.05 -17.22
CA HIS A 268 -12.49 5.14 -17.04
C HIS A 268 -11.91 6.49 -17.43
N ASP A 269 -12.72 7.30 -18.13
CA ASP A 269 -12.50 8.74 -18.17
C ASP A 269 -13.04 9.42 -16.90
N GLU A 270 -14.00 8.81 -16.21
CA GLU A 270 -14.56 9.28 -14.94
C GLU A 270 -13.55 9.14 -13.78
N PRO A 271 -13.64 9.99 -12.75
CA PRO A 271 -12.87 9.76 -11.53
C PRO A 271 -13.31 8.46 -10.85
N VAL A 272 -12.35 7.74 -10.27
CA VAL A 272 -12.58 6.46 -9.59
C VAL A 272 -12.38 6.63 -8.09
N LEU A 273 -13.29 6.09 -7.28
CA LEU A 273 -13.15 5.96 -5.84
C LEU A 273 -13.10 4.48 -5.44
N LEU A 274 -11.99 4.05 -4.85
CA LEU A 274 -11.85 2.72 -4.24
C LEU A 274 -12.17 2.82 -2.75
N ILE A 275 -13.24 2.18 -2.30
CA ILE A 275 -13.56 2.04 -0.88
C ILE A 275 -13.14 0.65 -0.41
N LYS A 276 -12.08 0.55 0.40
CA LYS A 276 -11.55 -0.73 0.87
C LYS A 276 -11.99 -1.05 2.30
N ALA A 277 -12.95 -1.95 2.44
CA ALA A 277 -13.46 -2.46 3.71
C ALA A 277 -12.92 -3.86 3.99
N SER A 278 -11.77 -3.94 4.66
CA SER A 278 -11.05 -5.21 4.84
C SER A 278 -10.41 -5.31 6.22
N ILE A 279 -10.41 -6.52 6.80
CA ILE A 279 -9.63 -6.86 7.99
C ILE A 279 -9.30 -8.36 8.02
N GLY A 280 -8.11 -8.70 8.52
CA GLY A 280 -7.66 -10.09 8.60
C GLY A 280 -8.41 -10.94 9.62
N ASN A 281 -8.25 -12.27 9.49
CA ASN A 281 -8.79 -13.27 10.42
C ASN A 281 -10.32 -13.18 10.59
N ARG A 282 -11.06 -13.31 9.48
CA ARG A 282 -12.52 -13.28 9.45
C ARG A 282 -13.08 -14.40 8.58
N SER A 283 -13.96 -15.23 9.15
CA SER A 283 -14.63 -16.32 8.43
C SER A 283 -15.97 -15.88 7.84
N LEU A 284 -16.39 -16.57 6.77
CA LEU A 284 -17.73 -16.40 6.21
C LEU A 284 -18.79 -16.96 7.16
N GLY A 285 -18.54 -18.14 7.73
CA GLY A 285 -19.51 -18.87 8.54
C GLY A 285 -19.75 -18.32 9.95
N TRP A 286 -19.12 -17.19 10.32
CA TRP A 286 -19.32 -16.56 11.61
C TRP A 286 -19.17 -15.04 11.53
N ASP A 287 -18.00 -14.55 11.12
CA ASP A 287 -17.72 -13.12 11.24
C ASP A 287 -18.47 -12.27 10.21
N ILE A 288 -18.61 -12.78 8.99
CA ILE A 288 -19.15 -12.04 7.83
C ILE A 288 -20.49 -12.65 7.37
N LEU A 289 -21.26 -13.23 8.30
CA LEU A 289 -22.61 -13.70 8.00
C LEU A 289 -23.53 -12.53 7.63
N PRO A 290 -24.22 -12.57 6.48
CA PRO A 290 -25.16 -11.52 6.11
C PRO A 290 -26.41 -11.54 7.01
N PRO A 291 -27.13 -10.40 7.10
CA PRO A 291 -28.40 -10.30 7.80
C PRO A 291 -29.39 -11.39 7.35
N GLY A 292 -30.02 -12.04 8.33
CA GLY A 292 -30.97 -13.12 8.09
C GLY A 292 -30.35 -14.51 7.90
N SER A 293 -29.03 -14.66 8.03
CA SER A 293 -28.40 -16.00 8.04
C SER A 293 -28.99 -16.87 9.16
N GLU A 294 -29.48 -18.05 8.80
CA GLU A 294 -30.12 -18.97 9.74
C GLU A 294 -29.10 -19.81 10.52
N ARG A 295 -29.51 -20.27 11.70
CA ARG A 295 -28.77 -21.31 12.44
C ARG A 295 -28.86 -22.62 11.68
N PHE A 296 -27.81 -23.43 11.77
CA PHE A 296 -27.86 -24.82 11.28
C PHE A 296 -27.19 -25.77 12.26
N THR A 297 -27.57 -27.04 12.24
CA THR A 297 -26.96 -28.08 13.07
C THR A 297 -26.09 -28.99 12.22
N HIS A 298 -24.86 -29.22 12.65
CA HIS A 298 -23.93 -30.15 12.03
C HIS A 298 -23.13 -30.88 13.12
N GLU A 299 -23.04 -32.21 13.01
CA GLU A 299 -22.31 -33.08 13.95
C GLU A 299 -22.63 -32.79 15.44
N GLY A 300 -23.91 -32.58 15.75
CA GLY A 300 -24.37 -32.35 17.12
C GLY A 300 -24.09 -30.96 17.69
N LYS A 301 -23.57 -30.02 16.88
CA LYS A 301 -23.40 -28.61 17.22
C LYS A 301 -24.37 -27.75 16.44
N THR A 302 -24.99 -26.79 17.11
CA THR A 302 -25.71 -25.69 16.47
C THR A 302 -24.71 -24.58 16.17
N TYR A 303 -24.63 -24.17 14.91
CA TYR A 303 -23.86 -23.03 14.43
C TYR A 303 -24.74 -21.79 14.42
N ALA A 304 -24.12 -20.66 14.75
CA ALA A 304 -24.79 -19.38 14.88
C ALA A 304 -25.43 -18.90 13.58
N GLY A 305 -26.66 -18.39 13.68
CA GLY A 305 -27.24 -17.48 12.69
C GLY A 305 -26.83 -16.04 12.99
N TYR A 306 -27.19 -15.11 12.10
CA TYR A 306 -26.88 -13.68 12.28
C TYR A 306 -27.32 -13.15 13.65
N GLN A 307 -26.47 -12.33 14.29
CA GLN A 307 -26.61 -11.78 15.66
C GLN A 307 -26.55 -12.78 16.82
N ASP A 308 -26.36 -14.08 16.57
CA ASP A 308 -26.13 -15.03 17.65
C ASP A 308 -24.77 -14.88 18.31
N THR A 309 -24.66 -15.48 19.50
CA THR A 309 -23.42 -15.68 20.24
C THR A 309 -23.50 -16.98 21.04
N PRO A 310 -22.43 -17.82 21.12
CA PRO A 310 -21.12 -17.82 20.43
C PRO A 310 -21.18 -18.41 19.00
N PRO A 311 -20.06 -18.57 18.24
CA PRO A 311 -20.04 -19.16 16.89
C PRO A 311 -20.73 -20.51 16.72
N SER A 312 -20.66 -21.35 17.75
CA SER A 312 -21.38 -22.63 17.80
C SER A 312 -21.53 -23.09 19.24
N TRP A 313 -22.53 -23.91 19.52
CA TRP A 313 -22.77 -24.51 20.82
C TRP A 313 -23.38 -25.91 20.70
N VAL A 314 -23.28 -26.71 21.76
CA VAL A 314 -24.03 -27.96 21.91
C VAL A 314 -25.30 -27.66 22.69
N GLU A 315 -26.45 -28.09 22.20
CA GLU A 315 -27.72 -27.86 22.88
C GLU A 315 -27.73 -28.50 24.27
N GLY A 316 -28.31 -27.78 25.24
CA GLY A 316 -28.33 -28.19 26.65
C GLY A 316 -27.03 -27.95 27.44
N GLN A 317 -25.94 -27.51 26.80
CA GLN A 317 -24.70 -27.14 27.49
C GLN A 317 -24.57 -25.62 27.67
N PRO A 318 -23.87 -25.14 28.72
CA PRO A 318 -23.57 -23.73 28.89
C PRO A 318 -22.82 -23.15 27.67
N LYS A 319 -23.33 -22.05 27.11
CA LYS A 319 -22.71 -21.36 25.99
C LYS A 319 -21.47 -20.57 26.43
N LYS A 320 -20.41 -20.61 25.62
CA LYS A 320 -19.22 -19.76 25.83
C LYS A 320 -19.59 -18.29 25.64
N LYS A 321 -19.20 -17.44 26.59
CA LYS A 321 -19.32 -15.98 26.43
C LYS A 321 -18.24 -15.46 25.48
N VAL A 322 -18.65 -14.73 24.46
CA VAL A 322 -17.74 -14.01 23.55
C VAL A 322 -18.24 -12.58 23.37
N ASN A 323 -17.33 -11.62 23.28
CA ASN A 323 -17.66 -10.22 22.97
C ASN A 323 -17.71 -10.00 21.46
N TRP A 324 -18.52 -10.82 20.78
CA TRP A 324 -18.69 -10.85 19.34
C TRP A 324 -20.04 -11.46 19.00
N TYR A 325 -20.56 -11.18 17.81
CA TYR A 325 -21.78 -11.77 17.29
C TYR A 325 -21.62 -12.16 15.82
N ALA A 326 -22.42 -13.12 15.37
CA ALA A 326 -22.43 -13.58 13.99
C ALA A 326 -22.81 -12.44 13.03
N GLY A 327 -21.94 -12.15 12.06
CA GLY A 327 -22.16 -11.08 11.09
C GLY A 327 -21.66 -9.70 11.54
N LYS A 328 -21.00 -9.58 12.70
CA LYS A 328 -20.45 -8.29 13.13
C LYS A 328 -19.54 -7.64 12.10
N GLN A 329 -18.71 -8.42 11.41
CA GLN A 329 -17.81 -7.84 10.41
C GLN A 329 -18.56 -7.45 9.13
N TYR A 330 -19.62 -8.18 8.77
CA TYR A 330 -20.51 -7.76 7.69
C TYR A 330 -21.06 -6.36 7.97
N ASP A 331 -21.60 -6.16 9.17
CA ASP A 331 -22.17 -4.87 9.59
C ASP A 331 -21.12 -3.77 9.59
N GLU A 332 -19.93 -4.02 10.12
CA GLU A 332 -18.82 -3.06 10.09
C GLU A 332 -18.40 -2.69 8.66
N TYR A 333 -18.32 -3.66 7.73
CA TYR A 333 -18.00 -3.37 6.33
C TYR A 333 -19.06 -2.52 5.65
N VAL A 334 -20.33 -2.89 5.79
CA VAL A 334 -21.45 -2.17 5.18
C VAL A 334 -21.57 -0.76 5.76
N ASN A 335 -21.49 -0.61 7.08
CA ASN A 335 -21.52 0.69 7.73
C ASN A 335 -20.34 1.57 7.32
N GLY A 336 -19.11 1.02 7.27
CA GLY A 336 -17.94 1.79 6.84
C GLY A 336 -18.04 2.32 5.41
N VAL A 337 -18.65 1.56 4.48
CA VAL A 337 -18.93 2.04 3.13
C VAL A 337 -20.01 3.12 3.16
N HIS A 338 -21.11 2.91 3.88
CA HIS A 338 -22.17 3.91 4.00
C HIS A 338 -21.68 5.23 4.59
N ASP A 339 -20.82 5.19 5.61
CA ASP A 339 -20.26 6.39 6.23
C ASP A 339 -19.44 7.21 5.21
N VAL A 340 -18.60 6.54 4.41
CA VAL A 340 -17.83 7.21 3.33
C VAL A 340 -18.76 7.86 2.30
N LEU A 341 -19.81 7.15 1.86
CA LEU A 341 -20.74 7.67 0.85
C LEU A 341 -21.65 8.78 1.39
N LYS A 342 -22.02 8.72 2.66
CA LYS A 342 -22.79 9.77 3.34
C LYS A 342 -21.98 11.04 3.53
N GLU A 343 -20.68 10.91 3.79
CA GLU A 343 -19.74 12.02 3.94
C GLU A 343 -18.98 12.35 2.65
N PHE A 344 -19.47 11.88 1.48
CA PHE A 344 -18.76 11.98 0.20
C PHE A 344 -18.28 13.40 -0.10
N ASP A 345 -19.16 14.40 0.00
CA ASP A 345 -18.84 15.80 -0.29
C ASP A 345 -17.77 16.39 0.65
N THR A 346 -17.72 15.90 1.89
CA THR A 346 -16.74 16.33 2.90
C THR A 346 -15.38 15.65 2.67
N LEU A 347 -15.40 14.36 2.34
CA LEU A 347 -14.18 13.56 2.14
C LEU A 347 -13.53 13.82 0.78
N PHE A 348 -14.33 14.16 -0.24
CA PHE A 348 -13.91 14.36 -1.61
C PHE A 348 -14.51 15.66 -2.19
N PRO A 349 -14.21 16.83 -1.59
CA PRO A 349 -14.82 18.10 -1.97
C PRO A 349 -14.58 18.49 -3.44
N GLN A 350 -13.53 17.96 -4.06
CA GLN A 350 -13.26 18.15 -5.49
C GLN A 350 -14.30 17.50 -6.42
N TYR A 351 -15.09 16.54 -5.94
CA TYR A 351 -16.11 15.82 -6.72
C TYR A 351 -17.54 16.06 -6.22
N LYS A 352 -17.75 16.96 -5.25
CA LYS A 352 -19.05 17.19 -4.61
C LYS A 352 -20.19 17.44 -5.61
N ASP A 353 -19.90 18.15 -6.71
CA ASP A 353 -20.90 18.55 -7.71
C ASP A 353 -21.16 17.44 -8.76
N GLN A 354 -20.37 16.36 -8.75
CA GLN A 354 -20.48 15.24 -9.67
C GLN A 354 -21.40 14.12 -9.15
N GLY A 355 -21.51 14.00 -7.82
CA GLY A 355 -22.11 12.83 -7.18
C GLY A 355 -21.31 11.55 -7.41
N HIS A 356 -21.90 10.40 -7.08
CA HIS A 356 -21.23 9.11 -7.18
C HIS A 356 -22.18 7.98 -7.60
N GLU A 357 -21.62 6.93 -8.20
CA GLU A 357 -22.30 5.72 -8.62
C GLU A 357 -21.49 4.49 -8.19
N ILE A 358 -22.13 3.53 -7.51
CA ILE A 358 -21.49 2.24 -7.21
C ILE A 358 -21.39 1.43 -8.49
N ALA A 359 -20.17 1.32 -9.02
CA ALA A 359 -19.86 0.70 -10.30
C ALA A 359 -19.39 -0.76 -10.17
N GLY A 360 -18.97 -1.19 -8.98
CA GLY A 360 -18.57 -2.57 -8.78
C GLY A 360 -18.24 -2.98 -7.34
N PHE A 361 -18.16 -4.28 -7.14
CA PHE A 361 -17.81 -4.92 -5.88
C PHE A 361 -16.75 -6.01 -6.14
N VAL A 362 -15.66 -5.96 -5.37
CA VAL A 362 -14.54 -6.90 -5.45
C VAL A 362 -14.42 -7.62 -4.11
N TRP A 363 -14.48 -8.95 -4.14
CA TRP A 363 -14.43 -9.79 -2.96
C TRP A 363 -13.20 -10.68 -2.96
N TRP A 364 -12.32 -10.55 -1.95
CA TRP A 364 -11.18 -11.46 -1.77
C TRP A 364 -11.15 -12.06 -0.37
N GLN A 365 -11.68 -13.28 -0.26
CA GLN A 365 -11.83 -14.02 0.99
C GLN A 365 -11.56 -15.52 0.75
N GLY A 366 -11.47 -16.34 1.81
CA GLY A 366 -11.49 -17.80 1.74
C GLY A 366 -10.51 -18.49 2.68
N HIS A 367 -9.30 -17.94 2.83
CA HIS A 367 -8.23 -18.46 3.70
C HIS A 367 -8.67 -18.88 5.11
N LYS A 368 -9.47 -18.06 5.84
CA LYS A 368 -9.92 -18.43 7.19
C LYS A 368 -10.88 -19.63 7.20
N ASP A 369 -11.65 -19.81 6.15
CA ASP A 369 -12.61 -20.92 5.98
C ASP A 369 -11.96 -22.16 5.35
N GLY A 370 -10.70 -22.07 4.91
CA GLY A 370 -9.97 -23.17 4.28
C GLY A 370 -9.51 -24.28 5.24
N ASN A 371 -9.60 -24.05 6.55
CA ASN A 371 -9.42 -25.11 7.53
C ASN A 371 -10.82 -25.63 7.90
N PRO A 372 -11.19 -26.86 7.52
CA PRO A 372 -12.50 -27.41 7.85
C PRO A 372 -12.63 -27.50 9.39
N ALA A 373 -13.69 -26.85 9.88
CA ALA A 373 -14.32 -26.93 11.21
C ALA A 373 -13.49 -27.45 12.41
#